data_AF-A0A9E3B1U9-F1
#
_entry.id   AF-A0A9E3B1U9-F1
#
_cell.length_a   1.000
_cell.length_b   1.000
_cell.length_c   1.000
_cell.angle_alpha   90.00
_cell.angle_beta   90.00
_cell.angle_gamma   90.00
#
_symmetry.space_group_name_H-M   'P 1'
#
loop_
_entity.id
_entity.type
_entity.pdbx_description
1 polymer ?
#
loop_
_entity_poly.entity_id
_entity_poly.type
_entity_poly.pdbx_seq_one_letter_code
_entity_poly.pdbx_strand_id
1 'polypeptide(L)' 'MSRPDTILIDGRAYRWRDIVELRRQQLEAWKAARPEQPALFALKTDSRPATDSTAAGRYREPSLLDGLGQG' A
#
# COMPACT_ATOMS: atom_id res chain seq x y z
N MET A 1 -12.55 -24.29 -14.80
CA MET A 1 -11.59 -24.04 -15.90
C MET A 1 -10.20 -24.45 -15.42
N SER A 2 -9.52 -25.32 -16.15
CA SER A 2 -8.13 -25.70 -15.84
C SER A 2 -7.23 -24.47 -16.03
N ARG A 3 -6.40 -24.13 -15.03
CA ARG A 3 -5.44 -23.03 -15.18
C ARG A 3 -4.39 -23.45 -16.22
N PRO A 4 -4.05 -22.60 -17.19
CA PRO A 4 -2.99 -22.91 -18.13
C PRO A 4 -1.68 -23.11 -17.37
N ASP A 5 -1.07 -24.28 -17.54
CA ASP A 5 0.15 -24.66 -16.80
C ASP A 5 1.38 -23.87 -17.31
N THR A 6 1.27 -23.27 -18.51
CA THR A 6 2.29 -22.45 -19.17
C THR A 6 1.69 -21.16 -19.73
N ILE A 7 2.40 -20.04 -19.60
CA ILE A 7 2.04 -18.72 -20.16
C ILE A 7 3.19 -18.14 -20.97
N LEU A 8 2.86 -17.30 -21.95
CA LEU A 8 3.82 -16.61 -22.81
C LEU A 8 4.03 -15.18 -22.31
N ILE A 9 5.29 -14.82 -22.05
CA ILE A 9 5.72 -13.47 -21.69
C ILE A 9 6.89 -13.11 -22.61
N ASP A 10 6.79 -11.99 -23.33
CA ASP A 10 7.83 -11.49 -24.25
C ASP A 10 8.37 -12.56 -25.23
N GLY A 11 7.46 -13.37 -25.79
CA GLY A 11 7.80 -14.41 -26.76
C GLY A 11 8.43 -15.67 -26.16
N ARG A 12 8.55 -15.76 -24.83
CA ARG A 12 9.07 -16.94 -24.13
C ARG A 12 7.98 -17.62 -23.30
N ALA A 13 7.96 -18.94 -23.34
CA ALA A 13 7.04 -19.77 -22.57
C ALA A 13 7.58 -20.03 -21.16
N TYR A 14 6.72 -19.87 -20.16
CA TYR A 14 7.04 -20.04 -18.75
C TYR A 14 5.96 -20.84 -18.06
N ARG A 15 6.33 -21.76 -17.16
CA ARG A 15 5.34 -22.44 -16.33
C ARG A 15 4.78 -21.47 -15.32
N TRP A 16 3.47 -21.50 -15.13
CA TRP A 16 2.79 -20.60 -14.20
C TRP A 16 3.34 -20.73 -12.76
N ARG A 17 3.65 -21.96 -12.32
CA ARG A 17 4.21 -22.21 -10.98
C ARG A 17 5.55 -21.52 -10.77
N ASP A 18 6.41 -21.55 -11.79
CA ASP A 18 7.76 -20.97 -11.69
C ASP A 18 7.69 -19.44 -11.56
N ILE A 19 6.75 -18.80 -12.25
CA ILE A 19 6.50 -17.35 -12.13
C ILE A 19 5.99 -16.99 -10.73
N VAL A 20 5.04 -17.76 -10.21
CA VAL A 20 4.50 -17.52 -8.86
C VAL A 20 5.59 -17.67 -7.82
N GLU A 21 6.47 -18.67 -7.96
CA GLU A 21 7.58 -18.88 -7.03
C GLU A 21 8.62 -17.75 -7.11
N LEU A 22 8.99 -17.34 -8.32
CA LEU A 22 9.85 -16.17 -8.52
C LEU A 22 9.25 -14.91 -7.88
N ARG A 23 7.94 -14.70 -8.02
CA ARG A 23 7.26 -13.56 -7.41
C ARG A 23 7.29 -13.59 -5.88
N ARG A 24 7.15 -14.76 -5.27
CA ARG A 24 7.27 -14.92 -3.81
C ARG A 24 8.67 -14.56 -3.33
N GLN A 25 9.70 -15.07 -4.00
CA GLN A 25 11.09 -14.77 -3.68
C GLN A 25 11.38 -13.26 -3.77
N GLN A 26 10.86 -12.58 -4.80
CA GLN A 26 10.95 -11.12 -4.91
C GLN A 26 10.28 -10.40 -3.73
N LEU A 27 9.09 -10.84 -3.31
CA LEU A 27 8.39 -10.24 -2.18
C LEU A 27 9.13 -10.44 -0.86
N GLU A 28 9.70 -11.62 -0.63
CA GLU A 28 10.51 -11.88 0.56
C GLU A 28 11.79 -11.05 0.57
N ALA A 29 12.48 -10.95 -0.57
CA ALA A 29 13.64 -10.07 -0.71
C ALA A 29 13.27 -8.59 -0.49
N TRP A 30 12.13 -8.15 -1.04
CA TRP A 30 11.62 -6.80 -0.84
C TRP A 30 11.28 -6.52 0.63
N LYS A 31 10.58 -7.43 1.33
CA LYS A 31 10.31 -7.29 2.77
C LYS A 31 11.58 -7.23 3.60
N ALA A 32 12.55 -8.12 3.30
CA ALA A 32 13.83 -8.16 4.00
C ALA A 32 14.64 -6.87 3.81
N ALA A 33 14.58 -6.27 2.62
CA ALA A 33 15.23 -5.01 2.32
C ALA A 33 14.60 -3.79 3.02
N ARG A 34 13.40 -3.94 3.63
CA ARG A 34 12.61 -2.83 4.21
C ARG A 34 12.70 -1.54 3.39
N PRO A 35 12.39 -1.56 2.09
CA PRO A 35 12.49 -0.37 1.28
C PRO A 35 11.46 0.62 1.82
N GLU A 36 11.94 1.65 2.50
CA GLU A 36 11.16 2.83 2.72
C GLU A 36 10.77 3.35 1.34
N GLN A 37 9.46 3.35 1.07
CA GLN A 37 8.99 3.95 -0.17
C GLN A 37 9.47 5.40 -0.14
N PRO A 38 10.27 5.84 -1.13
CA PRO A 38 10.74 7.20 -1.15
C PRO A 38 9.52 8.12 -1.18
N ALA A 39 9.35 8.87 -0.10
CA ALA A 39 8.30 9.85 -0.01
C ALA A 39 8.70 11.05 -0.88
N LEU A 40 7.80 11.52 -1.73
CA LEU A 40 8.04 12.69 -2.57
C LEU A 40 8.36 13.94 -1.73
N PHE A 41 7.86 13.96 -0.48
CA PHE A 41 8.13 14.98 0.53
C PHE A 41 8.37 14.30 1.88
N ALA A 42 9.03 15.01 2.80
CA ALA A 42 9.19 14.52 4.17
C ALA A 42 7.82 14.22 4.80
N LEU A 43 7.65 13.00 5.30
CA LEU A 43 6.43 12.60 6.00
C LEU A 43 6.33 13.40 7.30
N LYS A 44 5.22 14.13 7.46
CA LYS A 44 4.90 14.83 8.71
C LYS A 44 4.03 13.93 9.58
N THR A 45 4.23 14.00 10.89
CA THR A 45 3.31 13.40 11.85
C THR A 45 1.92 13.98 11.63
N ASP A 46 0.91 13.11 11.59
CA ASP A 46 -0.48 13.52 11.49
C ASP A 46 -0.86 14.36 12.71
N SER A 47 -1.18 15.64 12.50
CA SER A 47 -1.56 16.58 13.56
C SER A 47 -3.07 16.63 13.79
N ARG A 48 -3.85 15.78 13.11
CA ARG A 48 -5.30 15.72 13.30
C ARG A 48 -5.65 15.13 14.67
N PRO A 49 -6.80 15.53 15.26
CA PRO A 49 -7.36 14.85 16.42
C PRO A 49 -7.53 13.34 16.16
N ALA A 50 -7.43 12.52 17.20
CA ALA A 50 -7.51 11.06 17.07
C ALA A 50 -8.83 10.60 16.40
N THR A 51 -9.92 11.33 16.61
CA THR A 51 -11.22 11.10 15.96
C THR A 51 -11.15 11.21 14.44
N ASP A 52 -10.24 12.03 13.90
CA ASP A 52 -10.17 12.40 12.48
C ASP A 52 -9.06 11.64 11.72
N SER A 53 -8.37 10.76 12.44
CA SER A 53 -7.30 9.88 11.91
C SER A 53 -7.82 8.88 10.88
N THR A 54 -9.11 8.53 10.94
CA THR A 54 -9.77 7.65 9.96
C THR A 54 -10.67 8.44 9.02
N ALA A 55 -10.88 7.94 7.81
CA ALA A 55 -11.83 8.56 6.87
C ALA A 55 -13.25 8.60 7.43
N ALA A 56 -13.68 7.52 8.10
CA ALA A 56 -15.00 7.43 8.72
C ALA A 56 -15.19 8.49 9.82
N GLY A 57 -14.17 8.72 10.64
CA GLY A 57 -14.21 9.75 11.67
C GLY A 57 -14.21 11.16 11.08
N ARG A 58 -13.32 11.44 10.12
CA ARG A 58 -13.19 12.76 9.46
C ARG A 58 -14.47 13.25 8.80
N TYR A 59 -15.26 12.34 8.25
CA TYR A 59 -16.48 12.68 7.51
C TYR A 59 -17.76 12.34 8.26
N ARG A 60 -17.67 12.07 9.58
CA ARG A 60 -18.85 11.85 10.41
C ARG A 60 -19.68 13.13 10.54
N GLU A 61 -19.02 14.27 10.77
CA GLU A 61 -19.64 15.59 10.83
C GLU A 61 -18.59 16.68 10.51
N PRO A 62 -19.00 17.89 10.10
CA PRO A 62 -18.08 18.97 9.81
C PRO A 62 -17.39 19.49 11.08
N SER A 63 -16.06 19.37 11.17
CA SER A 63 -15.24 19.81 12.32
C SER A 63 -14.50 21.14 12.10
N LEU A 64 -14.89 21.92 11.08
CA LEU A 64 -14.17 23.13 10.63
C LEU A 64 -13.96 24.17 11.75
N LEU A 65 -14.82 24.20 12.76
CA LEU A 65 -14.81 25.20 13.84
C LEU A 65 -14.27 24.66 15.18
N ASP A 66 -14.00 23.36 15.30
CA ASP A 66 -13.70 22.72 16.59
C ASP A 66 -12.37 23.18 17.19
N GLY A 67 -11.46 23.70 16.37
CA GLY A 67 -10.17 24.26 16.79
C GLY A 67 -10.16 25.78 17.01
N LEU A 68 -11.25 26.50 16.73
CA LEU A 68 -11.30 27.98 16.78
C LEU A 68 -11.73 28.53 18.14
N GLY A 69 -12.15 27.68 19.08
CA GLY A 69 -12.66 28.06 20.41
C GLY A 69 -11.64 28.01 21.55
N GLN A 70 -10.37 27.70 21.29
CA GLN A 70 -9.32 27.72 22.31
C GLN A 70 -8.48 28.99 22.18
N GLY A 71 -8.97 30.05 22.81
CA GLY A 71 -8.25 31.30 23.09
C GLY A 71 -8.24 31.57 24.59
#